data_AF-A0A4Q5X140-F1
#
_entry.id   AF-A0A4Q5X140-F1
#
_cell.length_a   1.000
_cell.length_b   1.000
_cell.length_c   1.000
_cell.angle_alpha   90.00
_cell.angle_beta   90.00
_cell.angle_gamma   90.00
#
_symmetry.space_group_name_H-M   'P 1'
#
loop_
_entity.id
_entity.type
_entity.pdbx_description
1 polymer ?
#
loop_
_entity_poly.entity_id
_entity_poly.type
_entity_poly.pdbx_seq_one_letter_code
_entity_poly.pdbx_strand_id
1 'polypeptide(L)'
;MTDIAAASDPGIGTRGFGDRFELRAAFDISRVPDLGGDWKVGLSVILEAADGVRSYWAIRHPENKLDFHHPDCFAMQLPSAG
;
A
#
# COMPACT_ATOMS: atom_id res chain seq x y z
N MET A 1 9.42 4.75 16.75
CA MET A 1 8.43 5.13 15.72
C MET A 1 9.14 6.11 14.80
N THR A 2 9.47 5.69 13.59
CA THR A 2 10.28 6.48 12.65
C THR A 2 9.44 7.62 12.12
N ASP A 3 10.01 8.84 12.07
CA ASP A 3 9.38 9.97 11.39
C ASP A 3 8.96 9.57 9.97
N ILE A 4 7.69 9.82 9.63
CA ILE A 4 7.15 9.54 8.30
C ILE A 4 7.95 10.23 7.18
N ALA A 5 8.59 11.37 7.48
CA ALA A 5 9.46 12.07 6.54
C ALA A 5 10.78 11.34 6.29
N ALA A 6 11.21 10.45 7.20
CA ALA A 6 12.49 9.75 7.15
C ALA A 6 12.41 8.33 6.55
N ALA A 7 11.23 7.89 6.08
CA ALA A 7 11.13 6.59 5.41
C ALA A 7 11.89 6.60 4.07
N SER A 8 13.03 5.91 4.03
CA SER A 8 13.90 5.72 2.85
C SER A 8 14.02 4.24 2.50
N ASP A 9 14.29 3.91 1.24
CA ASP A 9 14.30 2.53 0.74
C ASP A 9 15.25 1.57 1.50
N PRO A 10 14.79 0.35 1.89
CA PRO A 10 13.40 0.01 2.17
C PRO A 10 13.01 0.59 3.52
N GLY A 11 11.87 1.28 3.59
CA GLY A 11 11.54 2.06 4.79
C GLY A 11 10.05 2.13 5.07
N ILE A 12 9.72 2.08 6.36
CA ILE A 12 8.37 2.34 6.85
C ILE A 12 8.45 3.47 7.87
N GLY A 13 7.56 4.44 7.72
CA GLY A 13 7.42 5.57 8.65
C GLY A 13 5.95 5.78 9.00
N THR A 14 5.70 6.28 10.20
CA THR A 14 4.34 6.52 10.67
C THR A 14 4.25 7.84 11.41
N ARG A 15 3.09 8.49 11.32
CA ARG A 15 2.81 9.73 12.03
C ARG A 15 1.36 9.78 12.45
N GLY A 16 1.13 10.01 13.74
CA GLY A 16 -0.18 10.37 14.26
C GLY A 16 -0.32 11.90 14.31
N PHE A 17 -1.48 12.42 13.94
CA PHE A 17 -1.85 13.82 14.11
C PHE A 17 -3.34 13.94 14.40
N GLY A 18 -3.70 14.25 15.65
CA GLY A 18 -5.09 14.32 16.07
C GLY A 18 -5.83 13.00 15.81
N ASP A 19 -6.84 13.04 14.96
CA ASP A 19 -7.66 11.92 14.51
C ASP A 19 -7.12 11.21 13.25
N ARG A 20 -6.00 11.67 12.69
CA ARG A 20 -5.37 11.11 11.49
C ARG A 20 -4.16 10.25 11.85
N PHE A 21 -4.08 9.10 11.19
CA PHE A 21 -2.88 8.28 11.16
C PHE A 21 -2.34 8.21 9.73
N GLU A 22 -1.06 8.47 9.56
CA GLU A 22 -0.36 8.33 8.30
C GLU A 22 0.64 7.19 8.39
N LEU A 23 0.64 6.34 7.38
CA LEU A 23 1.63 5.30 7.16
C LEU A 23 2.27 5.54 5.80
N ARG A 24 3.60 5.54 5.77
CA ARG A 24 4.40 5.62 4.55
C ARG A 24 5.26 4.38 4.44
N ALA A 25 5.29 3.82 3.25
CA ALA A 25 6.27 2.82 2.86
C ALA A 25 7.03 3.32 1.63
N ALA A 26 8.35 3.12 1.61
CA ALA A 26 9.23 3.49 0.52
C ALA A 26 10.02 2.27 0.06
N PHE A 27 10.00 2.01 -1.24
CA PHE A 27 10.70 0.90 -1.89
C PHE A 27 11.36 1.40 -3.18
N ASP A 28 12.61 1.06 -3.39
CA ASP A 28 13.33 1.25 -4.64
C ASP A 28 13.05 0.05 -5.54
N ILE A 29 12.21 0.30 -6.55
CA ILE A 29 11.79 -0.76 -7.46
C ILE A 29 12.94 -1.27 -8.33
N SER A 30 13.99 -0.46 -8.56
CA SER A 30 15.07 -0.81 -9.48
C SER A 30 15.83 -2.05 -9.01
N ARG A 31 15.68 -2.38 -7.73
CA ARG A 31 16.25 -3.55 -7.05
C ARG A 31 15.41 -4.81 -7.25
N VAL A 32 14.23 -4.72 -7.85
CA VAL A 32 13.37 -5.86 -8.16
C VAL A 32 13.62 -6.30 -9.60
N PRO A 33 14.22 -7.48 -9.84
CA PRO A 33 14.48 -7.97 -11.18
C PRO A 33 13.18 -8.08 -11.99
N ASP A 34 13.30 -7.83 -13.30
CA ASP A 34 12.22 -8.04 -14.27
C ASP A 34 10.94 -7.20 -14.05
N LEU A 35 11.01 -6.12 -13.26
CA LEU A 35 9.87 -5.24 -12.96
C LEU A 35 9.80 -3.98 -13.86
N GLY A 36 10.12 -4.11 -15.14
CA GLY A 36 10.08 -3.02 -16.12
C GLY A 36 8.68 -2.73 -16.69
N GLY A 37 8.55 -1.61 -17.41
CA GLY A 37 7.31 -1.21 -18.10
C GLY A 37 6.29 -0.49 -17.22
N ASP A 38 5.11 -0.18 -17.78
CA ASP A 38 4.00 0.40 -17.02
C ASP A 38 3.45 -0.61 -16.00
N TRP A 39 3.09 -0.13 -14.81
CA TRP A 39 2.65 -0.99 -13.72
C TRP A 39 1.18 -0.82 -13.42
N LYS A 40 0.55 -1.97 -13.15
CA LYS A 40 -0.71 -2.05 -12.42
C LYS A 40 -0.39 -2.31 -10.96
N VAL A 41 -0.81 -1.41 -10.08
CA VAL A 41 -0.53 -1.48 -8.64
C VAL A 41 -1.83 -1.69 -7.87
N GLY A 42 -1.79 -2.67 -6.97
CA GLY A 42 -2.80 -2.86 -5.95
C GLY A 42 -2.30 -2.30 -4.63
N LEU A 43 -3.09 -1.43 -4.00
CA LEU A 43 -2.87 -0.98 -2.63
C LEU A 43 -4.05 -1.44 -1.78
N SER A 44 -3.76 -2.06 -0.65
CA SER A 44 -4.76 -2.52 0.31
C SER A 44 -4.35 -2.17 1.74
N VAL A 45 -5.34 -2.05 2.61
CA VAL A 45 -5.18 -1.76 4.04
C VAL A 45 -6.16 -2.62 4.83
N ILE A 46 -5.68 -3.25 5.90
CA ILE A 46 -6.51 -3.88 6.92
C ILE A 46 -6.42 -3.03 8.17
N LEU A 47 -7.58 -2.55 8.64
CA LEU A 47 -7.68 -1.82 9.90
C LEU A 47 -8.37 -2.70 10.93
N GLU A 48 -7.79 -2.80 12.12
CA GLU A 48 -8.43 -3.45 13.27
C GLU A 48 -8.71 -2.37 14.32
N ALA A 49 -10.00 -2.19 14.64
CA ALA A 49 -10.43 -1.29 15.70
C ALA A 49 -10.14 -1.90 17.08
N ALA A 50 -10.12 -1.06 18.12
CA ALA A 50 -9.79 -1.49 19.48
C ALA A 50 -10.79 -2.52 20.06
N ASP A 51 -12.01 -2.58 19.52
CA ASP A 51 -13.04 -3.57 19.85
C ASP A 51 -12.89 -4.89 19.07
N GLY A 52 -11.85 -5.00 18.24
CA GLY A 52 -11.55 -6.18 17.42
C GLY A 52 -12.24 -6.21 16.06
N VAL A 53 -13.06 -5.22 15.71
CA VAL A 53 -13.71 -5.16 14.39
C VAL A 53 -12.66 -4.87 13.31
N ARG A 54 -12.62 -5.71 12.27
CA ARG A 54 -11.74 -5.51 11.11
C ARG A 54 -12.47 -4.89 9.93
N SER A 55 -11.81 -3.93 9.29
CA SER A 55 -12.22 -3.34 8.02
C SER A 55 -11.14 -3.57 6.97
N TYR A 56 -11.56 -3.95 5.77
CA TYR A 56 -10.67 -4.31 4.66
C TYR A 56 -10.89 -3.30 3.54
N TRP A 57 -9.81 -2.69 3.07
CA TRP A 57 -9.82 -1.65 2.05
C TRP A 57 -8.84 -2.01 0.94
N ALA A 58 -9.21 -1.70 -0.29
CA ALA A 58 -8.35 -1.76 -1.45
C ALA A 58 -8.75 -0.64 -2.43
N ILE A 59 -7.86 -0.28 -3.36
CA ILE A 59 -8.20 0.66 -4.45
C ILE A 59 -9.45 0.19 -5.20
N ARG A 60 -9.54 -1.13 -5.45
CA ARG A 60 -10.72 -1.81 -5.96
C ARG A 60 -10.82 -3.18 -5.30
N HIS A 61 -12.03 -3.59 -4.91
CA HIS A 61 -12.31 -4.96 -4.48
C HIS A 61 -12.87 -5.78 -5.65
N PRO A 62 -12.55 -7.08 -5.75
CA PRO A 62 -13.28 -7.99 -6.62
C PRO A 62 -14.68 -8.24 -6.02
N GLU A 63 -15.65 -8.59 -6.88
CA GLU A 63 -17.07 -8.61 -6.49
C GLU A 63 -17.42 -9.66 -5.42
N ASN A 64 -16.74 -10.82 -5.43
CA ASN A 64 -17.21 -12.01 -4.73
C ASN A 64 -16.28 -12.56 -3.63
N LYS A 65 -15.06 -12.01 -3.47
CA LYS A 65 -14.07 -12.55 -2.52
C LYS A 65 -13.10 -11.48 -2.05
N LEU A 66 -12.94 -11.27 -0.76
CA LEU A 66 -11.88 -10.40 -0.22
C LEU A 66 -10.50 -11.06 -0.43
N ASP A 67 -9.95 -10.92 -1.63
CA ASP A 67 -8.66 -11.45 -2.04
C ASP A 67 -7.83 -10.34 -2.66
N PHE A 68 -6.88 -9.81 -1.89
CA PHE A 68 -6.01 -8.72 -2.33
C PHE A 68 -5.06 -9.12 -3.46
N HIS A 69 -4.88 -10.43 -3.70
CA HIS A 69 -4.07 -10.93 -4.80
C HIS A 69 -4.88 -11.08 -6.09
N HIS A 70 -6.20 -10.86 -6.06
CA HIS A 70 -7.01 -10.89 -7.26
C HIS A 70 -6.59 -9.76 -8.22
N PRO A 71 -6.41 -10.01 -9.54
CA PRO A 71 -5.97 -9.00 -10.50
C PRO A 71 -6.79 -7.71 -10.49
N ASP A 72 -8.09 -7.82 -10.27
CA ASP A 72 -9.04 -6.72 -10.03
C ASP A 72 -8.61 -5.68 -8.98
N CYS A 73 -7.80 -6.06 -7.99
CA CYS A 73 -7.28 -5.16 -6.97
C CYS A 73 -6.19 -4.22 -7.51
N PHE A 74 -5.54 -4.58 -8.62
CA PHE A 74 -4.46 -3.82 -9.26
C PHE A 74 -5.03 -2.78 -10.23
N ALA A 75 -5.76 -1.82 -9.67
CA ALA A 75 -6.52 -0.83 -10.44
C ALA A 75 -5.79 0.52 -10.64
N MET A 76 -4.67 0.77 -9.95
CA MET A 76 -3.87 1.97 -10.14
C MET A 76 -2.85 1.75 -11.25
N GLN A 77 -2.76 2.68 -12.18
CA GLN A 77 -1.74 2.67 -13.24
C GLN A 77 -0.61 3.62 -12.86
N LEU A 78 0.62 3.12 -12.85
CA LEU A 78 1.83 3.93 -12.69
C LEU A 78 2.71 3.78 -13.93
N PRO A 79 3.37 4.85 -14.39
CA PRO A 79 4.35 4.73 -15.46
C PRO A 79 5.53 3.86 -15.01
N SER A 80 6.32 3.38 -15.98
CA SER A 80 7.60 2.76 -15.67
C SER A 80 8.45 3.66 -14.78
N ALA A 81 9.15 3.07 -13.81
CA ALA A 81 10.25 3.78 -13.16
C ALA A 81 11.30 4.12 -14.23
N GLY A 82 11.50 5.42 -14.45
CA GLY A 82 12.50 5.94 -15.38
C GLY A 82 13.92 5.76 -14.87
#